data_AF-A0A8C3L0Y1-F1
#
_entry.id   AF-A0A8C3L0Y1-F1
#
_cell.length_a   1.000
_cell.length_b   1.000
_cell.length_c   1.000
_cell.angle_alpha   90.00
_cell.angle_beta   90.00
_cell.angle_gamma   90.00
#
_symmetry.space_group_name_H-M   'P 1'
#
loop_
_entity.id
_entity.type
_entity.pdbx_description
1 polymer ?
#
loop_
_entity_poly.entity_id
_entity_poly.type
_entity_poly.pdbx_seq_one_letter_code
_entity_poly.pdbx_strand_id
1 'polypeptide(L)'
;MMSGPRGIGCAYGKDSIQGFYSIGYCTLLLDSCLQRPSIVTPPKDIWNVTGAQIYLSCEVIGIPTPVLIWNKIIQGQYGIQRMELLPGDRENLAIQTRGGPEKHEVTGWVLISPLSKEDAGEYECHASNAKGEATASAKIHVVETLHEIALTKGNKHTFKEHTTDEQDYFKHNLHKMKQNLNISVSHFKKPH
;
A
#
# COMPACT_ATOMS: atom_id res chain seq x y z
N MET A 1 -14.25 25.35 -7.56
CA MET A 1 -15.02 24.37 -6.77
C MET A 1 -15.16 23.12 -7.63
N MET A 2 -14.35 22.11 -7.34
CA MET A 2 -14.29 20.87 -8.12
C MET A 2 -15.51 20.00 -7.79
N SER A 3 -16.33 19.72 -8.79
CA SER A 3 -17.37 18.69 -8.75
C SER A 3 -16.72 17.31 -8.88
N GLY A 4 -16.62 16.57 -7.77
CA GLY A 4 -16.21 15.16 -7.80
C GLY A 4 -17.29 14.26 -8.42
N PRO A 5 -16.93 13.15 -9.08
CA PRO A 5 -17.92 12.25 -9.65
C PRO A 5 -18.65 11.48 -8.53
N ARG A 6 -19.98 11.47 -8.64
CA ARG A 6 -20.91 10.75 -7.77
C ARG A 6 -20.61 9.25 -7.84
N GLY A 7 -20.40 8.63 -6.69
CA GLY A 7 -20.25 7.18 -6.57
C GLY A 7 -21.44 6.46 -7.20
N ILE A 8 -21.16 5.51 -8.07
CA ILE A 8 -22.16 4.61 -8.66
C ILE A 8 -22.50 3.59 -7.57
N GLY A 9 -23.56 3.86 -6.81
CA GLY A 9 -24.11 2.90 -5.87
C GLY A 9 -24.59 1.66 -6.63
N CYS A 10 -24.06 0.49 -6.26
CA CYS A 10 -24.62 -0.78 -6.70
C CYS A 10 -26.01 -0.92 -6.05
N ALA A 11 -27.07 -0.77 -6.84
CA ALA A 11 -28.43 -0.90 -6.34
C ALA A 11 -28.71 -2.38 -5.98
N TYR A 12 -28.73 -2.69 -4.69
CA TYR A 12 -29.37 -3.90 -4.19
C TYR A 12 -30.89 -3.70 -4.21
N GLY A 13 -31.50 -3.91 -5.39
CA GLY A 13 -32.95 -3.96 -5.53
C GLY A 13 -33.49 -5.27 -4.98
N LYS A 14 -34.00 -5.26 -3.74
CA LYS A 14 -35.14 -6.11 -3.39
C LYS A 14 -36.39 -5.42 -3.93
N ASP A 15 -37.14 -6.09 -4.80
CA ASP A 15 -38.61 -6.23 -4.73
C ASP A 15 -39.25 -6.63 -6.07
N SER A 16 -40.15 -7.61 -5.98
CA SER A 16 -41.29 -7.91 -6.88
C SER A 16 -41.01 -8.52 -8.25
N ILE A 17 -40.86 -9.85 -8.33
CA ILE A 17 -40.98 -10.61 -9.58
C ILE A 17 -42.44 -11.05 -9.76
N GLN A 18 -43.20 -10.31 -10.57
CA GLN A 18 -44.36 -10.86 -11.29
C GLN A 18 -43.88 -11.14 -12.71
N GLY A 19 -43.85 -12.42 -13.06
CA GLY A 19 -43.07 -12.93 -14.17
C GLY A 19 -43.59 -12.61 -15.55
N PHE A 20 -42.69 -12.62 -16.53
CA PHE A 20 -42.96 -13.03 -17.90
C PHE A 20 -41.71 -13.70 -18.47
N TYR A 21 -41.93 -14.80 -19.18
CA TYR A 21 -40.94 -15.65 -19.82
C TYR A 21 -40.09 -14.88 -20.83
N SER A 22 -38.76 -14.93 -20.67
CA SER A 22 -37.84 -14.87 -21.81
C SER A 22 -36.50 -15.50 -21.41
N ILE A 23 -36.29 -16.75 -21.83
CA ILE A 23 -35.09 -17.56 -21.53
C ILE A 23 -33.79 -16.91 -22.06
N GLY A 24 -33.88 -15.80 -22.84
CA GLY A 24 -32.72 -15.02 -23.32
C GLY A 24 -32.33 -13.78 -22.50
N TYR A 25 -33.12 -13.36 -21.49
CA TYR A 25 -32.81 -12.15 -20.69
C TYR A 25 -32.13 -12.44 -19.35
N CYS A 26 -32.15 -13.68 -18.87
CA CYS A 26 -31.59 -14.07 -17.57
C CYS A 26 -30.05 -14.00 -17.54
N THR A 27 -29.39 -14.09 -18.69
CA THR A 27 -27.91 -14.05 -18.80
C THR A 27 -27.32 -12.64 -18.79
N LEU A 28 -28.10 -11.59 -19.05
CA LEU A 28 -27.59 -10.22 -19.18
C LEU A 28 -27.59 -9.41 -17.87
N LEU A 29 -28.24 -9.91 -16.81
CA LEU A 29 -28.35 -9.20 -15.52
C LEU A 29 -27.21 -9.51 -14.53
N LEU A 30 -26.38 -10.54 -14.79
CA LEU A 30 -25.30 -10.97 -13.89
C LEU A 30 -24.01 -10.12 -14.04
N ASP A 31 -23.84 -9.41 -15.15
CA ASP A 31 -22.58 -8.72 -15.49
C ASP A 31 -22.52 -7.25 -15.02
N SER A 32 -23.65 -6.65 -14.63
CA SER A 32 -23.76 -5.21 -14.32
C SER A 32 -23.08 -4.78 -13.02
N CYS A 33 -22.71 -5.73 -12.16
CA CYS A 33 -22.00 -5.47 -10.90
C CYS A 33 -20.52 -5.86 -10.95
N LEU A 34 -20.05 -6.48 -12.04
CA LEU A 34 -18.68 -6.96 -12.12
C LEU A 34 -17.73 -5.82 -12.53
N GLN A 35 -16.61 -5.73 -11.83
CA GLN A 35 -15.65 -4.64 -11.93
C GLN A 35 -14.23 -5.21 -11.96
N ARG A 36 -13.41 -4.75 -12.90
CA ARG A 36 -11.97 -5.04 -12.90
C ARG A 36 -11.33 -4.50 -11.61
N PRO A 37 -10.17 -5.03 -11.18
CA PRO A 37 -9.49 -4.52 -10.00
C PRO A 37 -9.14 -3.04 -10.18
N SER A 38 -9.24 -2.28 -9.09
CA SER A 38 -8.84 -0.88 -9.02
C SER A 38 -8.04 -0.67 -7.74
N ILE A 39 -6.84 -0.12 -7.87
CA ILE A 39 -5.96 0.17 -6.74
C ILE A 39 -6.42 1.49 -6.13
N VAL A 40 -6.94 1.42 -4.90
CA VAL A 40 -7.42 2.58 -4.14
C VAL A 40 -6.24 3.30 -3.49
N THR A 41 -5.37 2.53 -2.85
CA THR A 41 -4.16 3.06 -2.21
C THR A 41 -2.95 2.30 -2.77
N PRO A 42 -2.15 2.92 -3.66
CA PRO A 42 -0.93 2.32 -4.15
C PRO A 42 0.17 2.35 -3.08
N PRO A 43 1.17 1.46 -3.16
CA PRO A 43 2.35 1.56 -2.31
C PRO A 43 3.12 2.84 -2.58
N LYS A 44 3.90 3.27 -1.58
CA LYS A 44 4.67 4.52 -1.63
C LYS A 44 6.15 4.23 -1.52
N ASP A 45 6.94 5.04 -2.20
CA ASP A 45 8.40 4.98 -2.12
C ASP A 45 8.89 5.21 -0.69
N ILE A 46 9.90 4.42 -0.29
CA ILE A 46 10.48 4.45 1.06
C ILE A 46 11.98 4.73 0.95
N TRP A 47 12.46 5.62 1.81
CA TRP A 47 13.89 5.84 2.05
C TRP A 47 14.15 5.50 3.51
N ASN A 48 15.00 4.52 3.77
CA ASN A 48 15.37 4.16 5.12
C ASN A 48 16.80 3.62 5.19
N VAL A 49 17.30 3.44 6.41
CA VAL A 49 18.64 2.91 6.67
C VAL A 49 18.63 1.39 6.82
N THR A 50 19.79 0.78 6.65
CA THR A 50 19.98 -0.64 6.96
C THR A 50 19.62 -0.96 8.42
N GLY A 51 19.11 -2.17 8.66
CA GLY A 51 18.64 -2.62 9.97
C GLY A 51 17.25 -2.12 10.38
N ALA A 52 16.67 -1.18 9.63
CA ALA A 52 15.32 -0.68 9.92
C ALA A 52 14.24 -1.72 9.59
N GLN A 53 13.02 -1.46 10.07
CA GLN A 53 11.81 -2.20 9.72
C GLN A 53 10.90 -1.30 8.89
N ILE A 54 10.37 -1.83 7.78
CA ILE A 54 9.50 -1.07 6.87
C ILE A 54 8.28 -1.89 6.44
N TYR A 55 7.27 -1.17 5.92
CA TYR A 55 6.06 -1.78 5.38
C TYR A 55 5.67 -1.13 4.06
N LEU A 56 5.35 -1.95 3.06
CA LEU A 56 4.57 -1.53 1.90
C LEU A 56 3.10 -1.93 2.12
N SER A 57 2.17 -1.13 1.59
CA SER A 57 0.73 -1.39 1.68
C SER A 57 0.10 -1.14 0.31
N CYS A 58 -0.82 -2.00 -0.11
CA CYS A 58 -1.60 -1.83 -1.33
C CYS A 58 -3.05 -2.24 -1.06
N GLU A 59 -3.98 -1.32 -1.29
CA GLU A 59 -5.43 -1.51 -1.09
C GLU A 59 -6.11 -1.54 -2.45
N VAL A 60 -6.94 -2.56 -2.66
CA VAL A 60 -7.54 -2.85 -3.95
C VAL A 60 -9.01 -3.22 -3.78
N ILE A 61 -9.85 -2.71 -4.66
CA ILE A 61 -11.26 -3.09 -4.77
C ILE A 61 -11.51 -3.77 -6.12
N GLY A 62 -12.54 -4.62 -6.21
CA GLY A 62 -12.99 -5.18 -7.48
C GLY A 62 -14.02 -6.29 -7.30
N ILE A 63 -14.88 -6.52 -8.30
CA ILE A 63 -15.96 -7.50 -8.23
C ILE A 63 -15.84 -8.50 -9.38
N PRO A 64 -15.52 -9.78 -9.13
CA PRO A 64 -15.30 -10.41 -7.83
C PRO A 64 -14.04 -9.89 -7.12
N THR A 65 -13.98 -10.10 -5.79
CA THR A 65 -12.85 -9.64 -4.96
C THR A 65 -11.52 -10.08 -5.58
N PRO A 66 -10.59 -9.16 -5.87
CA PRO A 66 -9.34 -9.50 -6.55
C PRO A 66 -8.43 -10.38 -5.70
N VAL A 67 -7.62 -11.19 -6.38
CA VAL A 67 -6.43 -11.81 -5.78
C VAL A 67 -5.30 -10.77 -5.84
N LEU A 68 -4.66 -10.52 -4.71
CA LEU A 68 -3.54 -9.58 -4.58
C LEU A 68 -2.24 -10.34 -4.33
N ILE A 69 -1.26 -10.12 -5.20
CA ILE A 69 0.09 -10.67 -5.09
C ILE A 69 1.13 -9.54 -5.09
N TRP A 70 2.32 -9.84 -4.60
CA TRP A 70 3.44 -8.92 -4.61
C TRP A 70 4.60 -9.51 -5.40
N ASN A 71 5.19 -8.68 -6.25
CA ASN A 71 6.37 -9.01 -7.04
C ASN A 71 7.51 -8.06 -6.72
N LYS A 72 8.74 -8.55 -6.75
CA LYS A 72 9.93 -7.72 -6.84
C LYS A 72 10.39 -7.64 -8.30
N ILE A 73 10.55 -6.43 -8.82
CA ILE A 73 11.06 -6.20 -10.16
C ILE A 73 12.59 -6.28 -10.11
N ILE A 74 13.14 -7.33 -10.72
CA ILE A 74 14.58 -7.54 -10.81
C ILE A 74 15.06 -7.16 -12.20
N GLN A 75 16.04 -6.26 -12.24
CA GLN A 75 16.76 -5.93 -13.46
C GLN A 75 17.85 -6.98 -13.68
N GLY A 76 17.68 -7.83 -14.68
CA GLY A 76 18.67 -8.80 -15.12
C GLY A 76 19.83 -8.15 -15.86
N GLN A 77 20.89 -8.95 -16.08
CA GLN A 77 21.97 -8.57 -16.99
C GLN A 77 21.38 -8.37 -18.39
N TYR A 78 21.81 -7.34 -19.10
CA TYR A 78 21.30 -6.92 -20.42
C TYR A 78 19.93 -6.21 -20.44
N GLY A 79 19.46 -5.69 -19.30
CA GLY A 79 18.26 -4.84 -19.24
C GLY A 79 16.94 -5.61 -19.32
N ILE A 80 16.99 -6.95 -19.24
CA ILE A 80 15.79 -7.79 -19.16
C ILE A 80 15.20 -7.64 -17.75
N GLN A 81 13.97 -7.17 -17.66
CA GLN A 81 13.24 -7.11 -16.39
C GLN A 81 12.52 -8.45 -16.15
N ARG A 82 12.65 -8.98 -14.94
CA ARG A 82 11.91 -10.16 -14.47
C ARG A 82 11.15 -9.83 -13.20
N MET A 83 9.98 -10.43 -13.04
CA MET A 83 9.21 -10.35 -11.81
C MET A 83 9.50 -11.59 -10.97
N GLU A 84 9.85 -11.39 -9.70
CA GLU A 84 9.97 -12.46 -8.73
C GLU A 84 8.79 -12.39 -7.76
N LEU A 85 8.02 -13.48 -7.67
CA LEU A 85 6.91 -13.58 -6.73
C LEU A 85 7.42 -13.60 -5.29
N LEU A 86 6.86 -12.73 -4.45
CA LEU A 86 7.22 -12.63 -3.03
C LEU A 86 6.36 -13.56 -2.16
N PRO A 87 6.87 -14.03 -1.00
CA PRO A 87 8.15 -13.66 -0.39
C PRO A 87 9.40 -14.29 -1.03
N GLY A 88 9.23 -15.36 -1.81
CA GLY A 88 10.34 -16.16 -2.34
C GLY A 88 11.11 -16.85 -1.20
N ASP A 89 12.44 -16.94 -1.34
CA ASP A 89 13.35 -17.55 -0.34
C ASP A 89 13.91 -16.53 0.67
N ARG A 90 13.25 -15.38 0.85
CA ARG A 90 13.72 -14.29 1.73
C ARG A 90 13.28 -14.54 3.18
N GLU A 91 14.24 -14.63 4.08
CA GLU A 91 13.97 -14.81 5.51
C GLU A 91 13.53 -13.53 6.24
N ASN A 92 13.94 -12.37 5.74
CA ASN A 92 13.67 -11.06 6.33
C ASN A 92 12.37 -10.42 5.84
N LEU A 93 11.56 -11.15 5.06
CA LEU A 93 10.37 -10.62 4.40
C LEU A 93 9.14 -11.49 4.70
N ALA A 94 8.03 -10.83 5.03
CA ALA A 94 6.74 -11.49 5.22
C ALA A 94 5.62 -10.75 4.48
N ILE A 95 4.65 -11.50 3.96
CA ILE A 95 3.46 -10.94 3.31
C ILE A 95 2.22 -11.30 4.12
N GLN A 96 1.33 -10.33 4.27
CA GLN A 96 0.01 -10.53 4.83
C GLN A 96 -1.03 -9.93 3.89
N THR A 97 -2.11 -10.67 3.65
CA THR A 97 -3.27 -10.20 2.89
C THR A 97 -4.52 -10.38 3.74
N ARG A 98 -5.35 -9.34 3.83
CA ARG A 98 -6.63 -9.37 4.55
C ARG A 98 -7.71 -8.76 3.66
N GLY A 99 -8.96 -9.17 3.86
CA GLY A 99 -10.10 -8.41 3.33
C GLY A 99 -10.15 -7.02 3.98
N GLY A 100 -10.58 -6.03 3.22
CA GLY A 100 -10.82 -4.68 3.73
C GLY A 100 -12.11 -4.59 4.57
N PRO A 101 -12.36 -3.44 5.21
CA PRO A 101 -13.60 -3.19 5.92
C PRO A 101 -14.82 -3.18 4.97
N GLU A 102 -14.64 -2.78 3.72
CA GLU A 102 -15.69 -2.76 2.71
C GLU A 102 -15.80 -4.10 1.97
N LYS A 103 -16.99 -4.37 1.42
CA LYS A 103 -17.17 -5.55 0.57
C LYS A 103 -16.28 -5.41 -0.67
N HIS A 104 -15.73 -6.55 -1.10
CA HIS A 104 -14.95 -6.63 -2.32
C HIS A 104 -13.63 -5.85 -2.31
N GLU A 105 -13.14 -5.57 -1.10
CA GLU A 105 -11.85 -4.95 -0.84
C GLU A 105 -10.84 -5.98 -0.33
N VAL A 106 -9.59 -5.81 -0.74
CA VAL A 106 -8.43 -6.57 -0.26
C VAL A 106 -7.27 -5.61 0.00
N THR A 107 -6.59 -5.80 1.13
CA THR A 107 -5.38 -5.07 1.49
C THR A 107 -4.24 -6.04 1.68
N GLY A 108 -3.10 -5.74 1.08
CA GLY A 108 -1.87 -6.51 1.20
C GLY A 108 -0.74 -5.67 1.78
N TRP A 109 0.04 -6.28 2.67
CA TRP A 109 1.22 -5.67 3.27
C TRP A 109 2.45 -6.53 3.03
N VAL A 110 3.57 -5.86 2.76
CA VAL A 110 4.91 -6.47 2.77
C VAL A 110 5.66 -5.90 3.96
N LEU A 111 6.05 -6.74 4.90
CA LEU A 111 6.96 -6.42 6.00
C LEU A 111 8.37 -6.84 5.59
N ILE A 112 9.35 -5.94 5.76
CA ILE A 112 10.77 -6.26 5.62
C ILE A 112 11.49 -5.86 6.91
N SER A 113 12.16 -6.82 7.55
CA SER A 113 12.95 -6.62 8.76
C SER A 113 13.94 -7.78 9.01
N PRO A 114 15.23 -7.50 9.24
CA PRO A 114 15.88 -6.21 9.08
C PRO A 114 16.04 -5.83 7.60
N LEU A 115 15.99 -4.52 7.30
CA LEU A 115 16.23 -4.00 5.97
C LEU A 115 17.71 -4.10 5.58
N SER A 116 18.01 -4.69 4.43
CA SER A 116 19.35 -4.83 3.86
C SER A 116 19.48 -4.06 2.53
N LYS A 117 20.71 -3.91 2.02
CA LYS A 117 20.94 -3.29 0.71
C LYS A 117 20.34 -4.10 -0.44
N GLU A 118 20.21 -5.42 -0.27
CA GLU A 118 19.61 -6.32 -1.27
C GLU A 118 18.11 -6.10 -1.41
N ASP A 119 17.46 -5.55 -0.37
CA ASP A 119 16.04 -5.21 -0.39
C ASP A 119 15.75 -3.95 -1.21
N ALA A 120 16.76 -3.14 -1.53
CA ALA A 120 16.58 -2.01 -2.43
C ALA A 120 16.05 -2.48 -3.80
N GLY A 121 15.15 -1.70 -4.39
CA GLY A 121 14.55 -2.06 -5.67
C GLY A 121 13.10 -1.64 -5.77
N GLU A 122 12.45 -2.09 -6.84
CA GLU A 122 11.06 -1.77 -7.14
C GLU A 122 10.17 -2.98 -6.84
N TYR A 123 9.07 -2.71 -6.15
CA TYR A 123 8.10 -3.68 -5.67
C TYR A 123 6.75 -3.34 -6.27
N GLU A 124 6.11 -4.32 -6.88
CA GLU A 124 4.81 -4.18 -7.54
C GLU A 124 3.75 -4.94 -6.74
N CYS A 125 2.62 -4.30 -6.46
CA CYS A 125 1.39 -5.01 -6.15
C CYS A 125 0.62 -5.27 -7.45
N HIS A 126 0.32 -6.54 -7.70
CA HIS A 126 -0.49 -6.98 -8.84
C HIS A 126 -1.81 -7.55 -8.32
N ALA A 127 -2.91 -7.01 -8.81
CA ALA A 127 -4.24 -7.46 -8.47
C ALA A 127 -4.97 -7.98 -9.70
N SER A 128 -5.63 -9.12 -9.58
CA SER A 128 -6.35 -9.75 -10.70
C SER A 128 -7.69 -10.35 -10.30
N ASN A 129 -8.66 -10.26 -11.20
CA ASN A 129 -9.91 -11.00 -11.13
C ASN A 129 -10.39 -11.39 -12.55
N ALA A 130 -11.56 -12.03 -12.65
CA ALA A 130 -12.12 -12.47 -13.93
C ALA A 130 -12.44 -11.34 -14.94
N LYS A 131 -12.41 -10.07 -14.52
CA LYS A 131 -12.67 -8.90 -15.38
C LYS A 131 -11.40 -8.12 -15.73
N GLY A 132 -10.24 -8.49 -15.19
CA GLY A 132 -8.95 -7.93 -15.58
C GLY A 132 -7.98 -7.80 -14.43
N GLU A 133 -7.02 -6.91 -14.60
CA GLU A 133 -5.91 -6.71 -13.67
C GLU A 133 -5.61 -5.22 -13.42
N ALA A 134 -4.91 -4.92 -12.33
CA ALA A 134 -4.35 -3.60 -12.02
C ALA A 134 -3.02 -3.77 -11.30
N THR A 135 -2.06 -2.88 -11.58
CA THR A 135 -0.74 -2.88 -10.95
C THR A 135 -0.35 -1.50 -10.44
N ALA A 136 0.40 -1.46 -9.34
CA ALA A 136 1.06 -0.26 -8.85
C ALA A 136 2.39 -0.63 -8.19
N SER A 137 3.38 0.25 -8.31
CA SER A 137 4.74 -0.02 -7.85
C SER A 137 5.25 1.05 -6.91
N ALA A 138 6.19 0.67 -6.05
CA ALA A 138 6.94 1.56 -5.19
C ALA A 138 8.41 1.16 -5.13
N LYS A 139 9.29 2.14 -4.94
CA LYS A 139 10.73 1.94 -4.83
C LYS A 139 11.20 2.03 -3.38
N ILE A 140 11.96 1.03 -2.95
CA ILE A 140 12.68 1.04 -1.68
C ILE A 140 14.12 1.48 -1.93
N HIS A 141 14.51 2.54 -1.24
CA HIS A 141 15.86 3.09 -1.21
C HIS A 141 16.47 2.82 0.15
N VAL A 142 17.61 2.11 0.16
CA VAL A 142 18.33 1.74 1.39
C VAL A 142 19.68 2.46 1.43
N VAL A 143 19.83 3.35 2.41
CA VAL A 143 21.07 4.10 2.68
C VAL A 143 21.80 3.50 3.89
N GLU A 144 23.07 3.85 4.09
CA GLU A 144 23.77 3.46 5.33
C GLU A 144 23.49 4.44 6.46
N THR A 145 23.39 5.73 6.13
CA THR A 145 23.19 6.80 7.12
C THR A 145 22.03 7.72 6.75
N LEU A 146 21.37 8.29 7.76
CA LEU A 146 20.29 9.27 7.55
C LEU A 146 20.76 10.53 6.78
N HIS A 147 22.05 10.87 6.85
CA HIS A 147 22.63 11.99 6.12
C HIS A 147 22.50 11.82 4.60
N GLU A 148 22.62 10.60 4.07
CA GLU A 148 22.46 10.32 2.64
C GLU A 148 21.03 10.57 2.13
N ILE A 149 20.02 10.32 2.96
CA ILE A 149 18.60 10.61 2.63
C ILE A 149 18.39 12.12 2.48
N ALA A 150 18.99 12.92 3.38
CA ALA A 150 18.90 14.38 3.33
C ALA A 150 19.55 14.94 2.05
N LEU A 151 20.66 14.35 1.60
CA LEU A 151 21.33 14.74 0.36
C LEU A 151 20.54 14.37 -0.90
N THR A 152 19.89 13.20 -0.92
CA THR A 152 19.09 12.74 -2.08
C THR A 152 17.76 13.46 -2.21
N LYS A 153 17.11 13.83 -1.09
CA LYS A 153 15.87 14.63 -1.11
C LYS A 153 16.11 16.14 -1.19
N GLY A 154 17.33 16.61 -0.89
CA GLY A 154 17.70 18.02 -0.78
C GLY A 154 17.97 18.79 -2.09
N ASN A 155 17.86 18.17 -3.27
CA ASN A 155 18.05 18.85 -4.56
C ASN A 155 16.76 19.31 -5.26
N LYS A 156 15.69 19.57 -4.48
CA LYS A 156 14.60 20.45 -4.90
C LYS A 156 14.30 21.44 -3.77
N HIS A 157 14.67 22.69 -4.04
CA HIS A 157 14.56 23.88 -3.19
C HIS A 157 15.53 23.97 -2.01
N THR A 158 16.36 25.02 -2.10
CA THR A 158 17.03 25.74 -1.01
C THR A 158 16.42 25.42 0.35
N PHE A 159 17.25 24.90 1.27
CA PHE A 159 16.95 24.90 2.69
C PHE A 159 16.59 26.33 3.10
N LYS A 160 15.29 26.65 3.15
CA LYS A 160 14.81 27.60 4.14
C LYS A 160 14.69 26.78 5.40
N GLU A 161 15.50 27.11 6.40
CA GLU A 161 15.27 26.67 7.77
C GLU A 161 13.78 26.84 8.07
N HIS A 162 13.04 25.73 8.16
CA HIS A 162 11.68 25.77 8.63
C HIS A 162 11.75 25.79 10.16
N THR A 163 11.76 27.02 10.64
CA THR A 163 11.54 27.46 12.01
C THR A 163 10.60 26.55 12.80
N THR A 164 11.13 25.94 13.87
CA THR A 164 10.56 25.73 15.22
C THR A 164 9.10 25.28 15.46
N ASP A 165 8.15 25.36 14.53
CA ASP A 165 6.72 25.09 14.80
C ASP A 165 6.28 23.64 14.54
N GLU A 166 6.87 22.92 13.56
CA GLU A 166 6.48 21.51 13.29
C GLU A 166 7.02 20.51 14.32
N GLN A 167 8.17 20.81 14.95
CA GLN A 167 8.72 19.95 16.01
C GLN A 167 7.86 19.97 17.27
N ASP A 168 7.19 21.08 17.56
CA ASP A 168 6.27 21.19 18.68
C ASP A 168 4.95 20.45 18.41
N TYR A 169 4.49 20.40 17.14
CA TYR A 169 3.34 19.58 16.75
C TYR A 169 3.60 18.08 16.95
N PHE A 170 4.77 17.57 16.56
CA PHE A 170 5.12 16.16 16.74
C PHE A 170 5.37 15.80 18.21
N LYS A 171 6.00 16.69 19.00
CA LYS A 171 6.16 16.51 20.46
C LYS A 171 4.81 16.51 21.18
N HIS A 172 3.91 17.42 20.82
CA HIS A 172 2.58 17.52 21.42
C HIS A 172 1.74 16.26 21.15
N ASN A 173 1.84 15.68 19.94
CA ASN A 173 1.10 14.48 19.57
C ASN A 173 1.75 13.17 20.05
N LEU A 174 3.07 13.16 20.32
CA LEU A 174 3.75 12.01 20.93
C LEU A 174 3.29 11.77 22.37
N HIS A 175 2.95 12.82 23.12
CA HIS A 175 2.42 12.66 24.47
C HIS A 175 1.00 12.06 24.47
N LYS A 176 0.17 12.44 23.49
CA LYS A 176 -1.18 11.88 23.28
C LYS A 176 -1.15 10.41 22.84
N MET A 177 -0.21 10.03 21.96
CA MET A 177 -0.07 8.62 21.53
C MET A 177 0.46 7.71 22.66
N LYS A 178 1.32 8.22 23.55
CA LYS A 178 1.82 7.45 24.70
C LYS A 178 0.74 7.14 25.75
N GLN A 179 -0.27 7.99 25.90
CA GLN A 179 -1.37 7.77 26.85
C GLN A 179 -2.36 6.70 26.38
N ASN A 180 -2.49 6.46 25.07
CA ASN A 180 -3.43 5.45 24.53
C ASN A 180 -2.89 4.01 24.56
N LEU A 181 -1.61 3.80 24.86
CA LEU A 181 -0.97 2.47 24.82
C LEU A 181 -0.51 1.94 26.20
N ASN A 182 -0.71 2.70 27.29
CA ASN A 182 -0.33 2.30 28.67
C ASN A 182 1.13 1.78 28.81
N ILE A 183 2.05 2.32 28.00
CA ILE A 183 3.46 1.91 28.02
C ILE A 183 4.19 2.74 29.07
N SER A 184 4.63 2.09 30.15
CA SER A 184 5.45 2.71 31.19
C SER A 184 6.80 3.16 30.60
N VAL A 185 7.07 4.46 30.61
CA VAL A 185 8.36 5.01 30.19
C VAL A 185 9.35 4.86 31.35
N SER A 186 10.27 3.89 31.26
CA SER A 186 11.46 3.88 32.09
C SER A 186 12.35 5.08 31.71
N HIS A 187 12.69 5.87 32.71
CA HIS A 187 13.35 7.16 32.59
C HIS A 187 14.81 6.97 32.14
N PHE A 188 15.17 7.36 30.92
CA PHE A 188 16.57 7.51 30.52
C PHE A 188 17.11 8.82 31.13
N LYS A 189 17.92 8.67 32.19
CA LYS A 189 18.67 9.77 32.82
C LYS A 189 19.80 10.19 31.86
N LYS A 190 19.84 11.46 31.48
CA LYS A 190 20.92 12.02 30.64
C LYS A 190 22.27 11.87 31.36
N PRO A 191 23.36 11.47 30.67
CA PRO A 191 24.69 11.51 31.25
C PRO A 191 25.21 12.96 31.33
N HIS A 192 25.91 13.26 32.41
CA HIS A 192 26.70 14.48 32.62
C HIS A 192 28.09 14.33 32.01
#